data_AF-A0A914Q3X0-F1
#
_entry.id   AF-A0A914Q3X0-F1
#
_cell.length_a   1.000
_cell.length_b   1.000
_cell.length_c   1.000
_cell.angle_alpha   90.00
_cell.angle_beta   90.00
_cell.angle_gamma   90.00
#
_symmetry.space_group_name_H-M   'P 1'
#
loop_
_entity.id
_entity.type
_entity.pdbx_description
1 polymer ?
#
loop_
_entity_poly.entity_id
_entity_poly.type
_entity_poly.pdbx_seq_one_letter_code
_entity_poly.pdbx_strand_id
1 'polypeptide(L)'
;MLSKHSAVDKYDLSSIEIIFSSAAAAGKDIIEDVKQKHPNLKQVTQCYGATECLVATFPDNENMPNGSVGKVVPLGKAKVVDIETGKELSYNEPGEILFFSPTLTPGYLNRPEATKESIDAEGWYHTGDFGYIDEEGNMFIIERMKEVLKVEGLPVSPAELEDVLLSHSLITDAAVIGISNGAAGEVPKAYIVRKNKTLKEIEVMEFVKGK
;
A
#
# COMPACT_ATOMS: atom_id res chain seq x y z
N MET A 1 -3.30 3.20 17.20
CA MET A 1 -4.25 3.24 16.07
C MET A 1 -5.65 3.57 16.55
N LEU A 2 -6.40 4.34 15.76
CA LEU A 2 -7.78 4.76 16.05
C LEU A 2 -8.71 3.55 16.24
N SER A 3 -8.52 2.49 15.47
CA SER A 3 -9.30 1.25 15.56
C SER A 3 -9.12 0.48 16.88
N LYS A 4 -7.98 0.62 17.58
CA LYS A 4 -7.61 -0.34 18.66
C LYS A 4 -7.25 0.31 20.01
N HIS A 5 -6.92 1.60 20.06
CA HIS A 5 -6.42 2.22 21.30
C HIS A 5 -7.55 2.66 22.24
N SER A 6 -7.50 2.25 23.51
CA SER A 6 -8.50 2.57 24.57
C SER A 6 -8.64 4.05 24.95
N ALA A 7 -7.86 4.93 24.31
CA ALA A 7 -7.96 6.37 24.53
C ALA A 7 -9.06 6.97 23.65
N VAL A 8 -9.34 6.33 22.51
CA VAL A 8 -10.35 6.77 21.54
C VAL A 8 -11.73 6.79 22.18
N ASP A 9 -12.05 5.76 22.99
CA ASP A 9 -13.33 5.65 23.71
C ASP A 9 -13.55 6.74 24.78
N LYS A 10 -12.55 7.59 25.06
CA LYS A 10 -12.62 8.67 26.05
C LYS A 10 -13.00 10.02 25.46
N TYR A 11 -13.08 10.14 24.13
CA TYR A 11 -13.36 11.40 23.44
C TYR A 11 -14.55 11.25 22.51
N ASP A 12 -15.33 12.34 22.38
CA ASP A 12 -16.38 12.44 21.37
C ASP A 12 -15.76 12.79 20.02
N LEU A 13 -15.88 11.89 19.06
CA LEU A 13 -15.41 12.06 17.68
C LEU A 13 -16.58 12.22 16.68
N SER A 14 -17.80 12.49 17.17
CA SER A 14 -19.01 12.57 16.33
C SER A 14 -19.00 13.68 15.28
N SER A 15 -18.17 14.70 15.45
CA SER A 15 -17.99 15.78 14.46
C SER A 15 -17.02 15.43 13.32
N ILE A 16 -16.33 14.29 13.39
CA ILE A 16 -15.44 13.84 12.31
C ILE A 16 -16.31 13.16 11.25
N GLU A 17 -16.24 13.64 10.02
CA GLU A 17 -17.00 13.07 8.90
C GLU A 17 -16.15 12.18 7.98
N ILE A 18 -14.87 12.54 7.80
CA ILE A 18 -13.96 11.90 6.84
C ILE A 18 -12.60 11.64 7.50
N ILE A 19 -12.07 10.43 7.30
CA ILE A 19 -10.70 10.07 7.63
C ILE A 19 -10.02 9.56 6.36
N PHE A 20 -8.88 10.15 6.01
CA PHE A 20 -8.02 9.64 4.95
C PHE A 20 -6.71 9.12 5.53
N SER A 21 -6.28 7.96 5.04
CA SER A 21 -4.95 7.39 5.29
C SER A 21 -4.06 7.56 4.06
N SER A 22 -2.77 7.76 4.26
CA SER A 22 -1.78 7.87 3.20
C SER A 22 -0.42 7.40 3.67
N ALA A 23 0.58 7.47 2.80
CA ALA A 23 1.97 7.04 2.99
C ALA A 23 2.18 5.52 3.16
N ALA A 24 1.21 4.80 3.71
CA ALA A 24 1.20 3.34 3.76
C ALA A 24 -0.22 2.81 3.50
N ALA A 25 -0.31 1.62 2.93
CA ALA A 25 -1.57 0.92 2.77
C ALA A 25 -2.18 0.64 4.15
N ALA A 26 -3.45 1.01 4.33
CA ALA A 26 -4.24 0.61 5.47
C ALA A 26 -4.91 -0.73 5.14
N GLY A 27 -4.59 -1.77 5.92
CA GLY A 27 -5.21 -3.08 5.79
C GLY A 27 -6.74 -3.00 5.90
N LYS A 28 -7.44 -3.85 5.14
CA LYS A 28 -8.91 -3.84 5.04
C LYS A 28 -9.58 -3.91 6.42
N ASP A 29 -9.09 -4.81 7.27
CA ASP A 29 -9.58 -5.00 8.64
C ASP A 29 -9.49 -3.71 9.48
N ILE A 30 -8.45 -2.90 9.31
CA ILE A 30 -8.28 -1.64 10.05
C ILE A 30 -9.32 -0.62 9.59
N ILE A 31 -9.58 -0.53 8.28
CA ILE A 31 -10.59 0.38 7.72
C ILE A 31 -11.97 -0.03 8.22
N GLU A 32 -12.29 -1.32 8.19
CA GLU A 32 -13.57 -1.86 8.67
C GLU A 32 -13.76 -1.66 10.17
N ASP A 33 -12.73 -1.93 10.99
CA ASP A 33 -12.74 -1.69 12.44
C ASP A 33 -13.05 -0.21 12.76
N VAL A 34 -12.44 0.74 12.03
CA VAL A 34 -12.68 2.17 12.22
C VAL A 34 -14.13 2.53 11.85
N LYS A 35 -14.62 2.06 10.70
CA LYS A 35 -16.01 2.29 10.26
C LYS A 35 -17.01 1.73 11.27
N GLN A 36 -16.77 0.54 11.82
CA GLN A 36 -17.64 -0.08 12.82
C GLN A 36 -17.67 0.71 14.14
N LYS A 37 -16.52 1.19 14.61
CA LYS A 37 -16.43 1.97 15.86
C LYS A 37 -16.99 3.38 15.74
N HIS A 38 -16.94 3.96 14.55
CA HIS A 38 -17.37 5.34 14.30
C HIS A 38 -18.37 5.38 13.14
N PRO A 39 -19.62 4.93 13.37
CA PRO A 39 -20.63 4.80 12.31
C PRO A 39 -21.10 6.13 11.71
N ASN A 40 -20.77 7.26 12.35
CA ASN A 40 -21.07 8.60 11.83
C ASN A 40 -20.07 9.05 10.74
N LEU A 41 -18.96 8.33 10.57
CA LEU A 41 -18.02 8.59 9.49
C LEU A 41 -18.70 8.33 8.16
N LYS A 42 -18.78 9.37 7.33
CA LYS A 42 -19.22 9.27 5.93
C LYS A 42 -18.21 8.48 5.11
N GLN A 43 -16.92 8.64 5.44
CA GLN A 43 -15.85 7.99 4.67
C GLN A 43 -14.59 7.68 5.50
N VAL A 44 -14.08 6.45 5.32
CA VAL A 44 -12.71 6.06 5.67
C VAL A 44 -12.07 5.56 4.39
N THR A 45 -11.07 6.30 3.91
CA THR A 45 -10.52 6.14 2.56
C THR A 45 -9.01 6.32 2.56
N GLN A 46 -8.39 6.14 1.40
CA GLN A 46 -6.96 6.28 1.22
C GLN A 46 -6.67 7.28 0.11
N CYS A 47 -5.52 7.94 0.21
CA CYS A 47 -4.94 8.72 -0.89
C CYS A 47 -3.49 8.28 -1.10
N TYR A 48 -3.02 8.42 -2.34
CA TYR A 48 -1.66 8.03 -2.71
C TYR A 48 -0.84 9.22 -3.22
N GLY A 49 0.44 9.17 -2.91
CA GLY A 49 1.42 10.16 -3.30
C GLY A 49 2.81 9.76 -2.82
N ALA A 50 3.81 10.44 -3.36
CA ALA A 50 5.22 10.30 -3.01
C ALA A 50 5.82 11.70 -2.83
N THR A 51 7.01 11.78 -2.23
CA THR A 51 7.68 13.08 -2.04
C THR A 51 7.92 13.78 -3.38
N GLU A 52 8.17 13.00 -4.42
CA GLU A 52 8.44 13.39 -5.80
C GLU A 52 7.20 13.94 -6.53
N CYS A 53 5.99 13.56 -6.11
CA CYS A 53 4.74 13.93 -6.80
C CYS A 53 3.69 14.61 -5.91
N LEU A 54 3.99 14.80 -4.62
CA LEU A 54 3.07 15.28 -3.58
C LEU A 54 1.87 14.34 -3.39
N VAL A 55 0.75 14.65 -4.06
CA VAL A 55 -0.48 13.86 -4.02
C VAL A 55 -0.81 13.48 -5.45
N ALA A 56 -0.78 12.18 -5.75
CA ALA A 56 -1.05 11.65 -7.08
C ALA A 56 -2.53 11.29 -7.25
N THR A 57 -3.16 10.78 -6.19
CA THR A 57 -4.58 10.44 -6.18
C THR A 57 -5.28 10.96 -4.95
N PHE A 58 -6.58 11.19 -5.08
CA PHE A 58 -7.43 11.61 -3.99
C PHE A 58 -8.81 10.90 -4.06
N PRO A 59 -9.47 10.70 -2.91
CA PRO A 59 -10.85 10.24 -2.87
C PRO A 59 -11.79 11.13 -3.68
N ASP A 60 -12.51 10.55 -4.64
CA ASP A 60 -13.46 11.28 -5.51
C ASP A 60 -14.85 11.42 -4.85
N ASN A 61 -15.34 10.35 -4.21
CA ASN A 61 -16.65 10.33 -3.54
C ASN A 61 -16.71 9.25 -2.45
N GLU A 62 -17.84 9.18 -1.73
CA GLU A 62 -18.09 8.23 -0.62
C GLU A 62 -18.14 6.75 -1.07
N ASN A 63 -18.37 6.47 -2.36
CA ASN A 63 -18.54 5.12 -2.92
C ASN A 63 -17.24 4.53 -3.49
N MET A 64 -16.08 5.05 -3.08
CA MET A 64 -14.79 4.51 -3.49
C MET A 64 -14.66 3.03 -3.13
N PRO A 65 -14.22 2.17 -4.06
CA PRO A 65 -13.99 0.76 -3.76
C PRO A 65 -12.99 0.56 -2.61
N ASN A 66 -13.26 -0.40 -1.73
CA ASN A 66 -12.33 -0.77 -0.66
C ASN A 66 -10.96 -1.16 -1.26
N GLY A 67 -9.88 -0.64 -0.69
CA GLY A 67 -8.51 -0.88 -1.15
C GLY A 67 -8.04 0.06 -2.26
N SER A 68 -8.92 0.86 -2.87
CA SER A 68 -8.50 1.92 -3.76
C SER A 68 -7.78 3.04 -2.98
N VAL A 69 -6.81 3.67 -3.65
CA VAL A 69 -6.16 4.93 -3.22
C VAL A 69 -6.77 6.15 -3.90
N GLY A 70 -7.87 5.97 -4.62
CA GLY A 70 -8.66 7.00 -5.26
C GLY A 70 -8.27 7.31 -6.70
N LYS A 71 -8.75 8.45 -7.19
CA LYS A 71 -8.62 8.85 -8.58
C LYS A 71 -7.51 9.88 -8.74
N VAL A 72 -6.94 9.91 -9.93
CA VAL A 72 -5.88 10.86 -10.30
C VAL A 72 -6.34 12.29 -10.03
N VAL A 73 -5.50 13.08 -9.37
CA VAL A 73 -5.79 14.49 -9.05
C VAL A 73 -5.99 15.35 -10.31
N PRO A 74 -6.71 16.48 -10.23
CA PRO A 74 -6.84 17.41 -11.35
C PRO A 74 -5.47 17.80 -11.92
N LEU A 75 -5.37 17.88 -13.25
CA LEU A 75 -4.13 18.12 -14.01
C LEU A 75 -3.08 17.01 -13.93
N GLY A 76 -3.28 16.01 -13.08
CA GLY A 76 -2.51 14.78 -13.05
C GLY A 76 -2.91 13.84 -14.19
N LYS A 77 -1.98 12.98 -14.58
CA LYS A 77 -2.22 11.83 -15.45
C LYS A 77 -1.55 10.63 -14.81
N ALA A 78 -2.17 9.46 -14.94
CA ALA A 78 -1.54 8.20 -14.61
C ALA A 78 -1.77 7.21 -15.74
N LYS A 79 -0.81 6.31 -15.91
CA LYS A 79 -0.93 5.14 -16.77
C LYS A 79 -0.26 3.96 -16.08
N VAL A 80 -0.61 2.75 -16.51
CA VAL A 80 0.02 1.52 -16.03
C VAL A 80 0.82 0.95 -17.18
N VAL A 81 2.06 0.53 -16.93
CA VAL A 81 2.93 -0.05 -17.96
C VAL A 81 3.42 -1.43 -17.56
N ASP A 82 3.58 -2.29 -18.56
CA ASP A 82 4.21 -3.58 -18.40
C ASP A 82 5.70 -3.40 -18.07
N ILE A 83 6.17 -4.08 -17.02
CA ILE A 83 7.51 -3.92 -16.46
C ILE A 83 8.62 -4.47 -17.38
N GLU A 84 8.30 -5.39 -18.29
CA GLU A 84 9.28 -6.00 -19.18
C GLU A 84 9.38 -5.26 -20.52
N THR A 85 8.24 -4.84 -21.05
CA THR A 85 8.11 -4.28 -22.40
C THR A 85 7.95 -2.76 -22.41
N GLY A 86 7.61 -2.14 -21.28
CA GLY A 86 7.33 -0.70 -21.15
C GLY A 86 6.05 -0.24 -21.86
N LYS A 87 5.22 -1.18 -22.33
CA LYS A 87 3.97 -0.86 -23.04
C LYS A 87 2.88 -0.49 -22.05
N GLU A 88 2.07 0.50 -22.40
CA GLU A 88 0.87 0.85 -21.65
C GLU A 88 -0.13 -0.32 -21.66
N LEU A 89 -0.65 -0.62 -20.48
CA LEU A 89 -1.60 -1.69 -20.21
C LEU A 89 -3.04 -1.18 -20.19
N SER A 90 -4.00 -2.08 -20.38
CA SER A 90 -5.43 -1.78 -20.30
C SER A 90 -5.90 -1.65 -18.85
N TYR A 91 -7.13 -1.16 -18.65
CA TYR A 91 -7.74 -1.15 -17.32
C TYR A 91 -7.76 -2.57 -16.70
N ASN A 92 -7.62 -2.62 -15.37
CA ASN A 92 -7.54 -3.84 -14.56
C ASN A 92 -6.32 -4.75 -14.85
N GLU A 93 -5.39 -4.35 -15.72
CA GLU A 93 -4.13 -5.06 -15.92
C GLU A 93 -3.06 -4.48 -15.00
N PRO A 94 -2.43 -5.30 -14.13
CA PRO A 94 -1.44 -4.82 -13.19
C PRO A 94 -0.06 -4.61 -13.85
N GLY A 95 0.61 -3.54 -13.46
CA GLY A 95 1.93 -3.13 -13.96
C GLY A 95 2.55 -2.03 -13.09
N GLU A 96 3.63 -1.41 -13.56
CA GLU A 96 4.17 -0.22 -12.90
C GLU A 96 3.25 0.98 -13.14
N ILE A 97 2.91 1.71 -12.08
CA ILE A 97 2.17 2.95 -12.19
C ILE A 97 3.14 4.09 -12.52
N LEU A 98 2.90 4.77 -13.64
CA LEU A 98 3.57 6.01 -14.01
C LEU A 98 2.64 7.19 -13.75
N PHE A 99 3.20 8.27 -13.24
CA PHE A 99 2.45 9.48 -12.91
C PHE A 99 3.05 10.73 -13.54
N PHE A 100 2.21 11.64 -14.01
CA PHE A 100 2.61 12.95 -14.52
C PHE A 100 1.75 14.04 -13.87
N SER A 101 2.37 15.14 -13.47
CA SER A 101 1.67 16.35 -13.01
C SER A 101 2.57 17.57 -13.15
N PRO A 102 2.02 18.78 -13.36
CA PRO A 102 2.76 20.04 -13.21
C PRO A 102 3.40 20.24 -11.82
N THR A 103 2.97 19.47 -10.82
CA THR A 103 3.46 19.52 -9.43
C THR A 103 4.61 18.54 -9.16
N LEU A 104 5.09 17.80 -10.16
CA LEU A 104 6.26 16.93 -9.99
C LEU A 104 7.49 17.71 -9.53
N THR A 105 8.33 17.06 -8.74
CA THR A 105 9.65 17.57 -8.38
C THR A 105 10.47 17.90 -9.64
N PRO A 106 11.30 18.96 -9.63
CA PRO A 106 12.24 19.20 -10.72
C PRO A 106 13.37 18.15 -10.79
N GLY A 107 13.44 17.25 -9.81
CA GLY A 107 14.40 16.16 -9.73
C GLY A 107 15.10 16.08 -8.38
N TYR A 108 16.10 15.20 -8.30
CA TYR A 108 16.89 15.01 -7.10
C TYR A 108 18.09 15.96 -7.07
N LEU A 109 18.23 16.70 -5.97
CA LEU A 109 19.31 17.67 -5.77
C LEU A 109 20.68 17.01 -5.96
N ASN A 110 21.47 17.54 -6.89
CA ASN A 110 22.82 17.05 -7.24
C ASN A 110 22.87 15.57 -7.66
N ARG A 111 21.75 15.01 -8.14
CA ARG A 111 21.66 13.61 -8.61
C ARG A 111 20.93 13.52 -9.96
N PRO A 112 21.57 13.97 -11.05
CA PRO A 112 20.95 13.98 -12.38
C PRO A 112 20.64 12.57 -12.89
N GLU A 113 21.48 11.57 -12.59
CA GLU A 113 21.22 10.19 -13.05
C GLU A 113 20.00 9.57 -12.35
N ALA A 114 19.90 9.70 -11.01
CA ALA A 114 18.69 9.28 -10.30
C ALA A 114 17.43 10.03 -10.79
N THR A 115 17.58 11.29 -11.21
CA THR A 115 16.47 12.07 -11.77
C THR A 115 15.99 11.46 -13.09
N LYS A 116 16.92 11.11 -13.99
CA LYS A 116 16.58 10.46 -15.28
C LYS A 116 16.06 9.04 -15.11
N GLU A 117 16.47 8.34 -14.06
CA GLU A 117 15.96 7.00 -13.73
C GLU A 117 14.52 7.06 -13.19
N SER A 118 14.16 8.13 -12.48
CA SER A 118 12.82 8.27 -11.90
C SER A 118 11.85 9.08 -12.75
N ILE A 119 12.33 10.01 -13.58
CA ILE A 119 11.51 10.82 -14.47
C ILE A 119 12.02 10.62 -15.90
N ASP A 120 11.20 10.04 -16.76
CA ASP A 120 11.56 9.74 -18.14
C ASP A 120 11.68 11.00 -19.02
N ALA A 121 12.10 10.82 -20.27
CA ALA A 121 12.29 11.92 -21.21
C ALA A 121 10.98 12.62 -21.59
N GLU A 122 9.85 11.92 -21.45
CA GLU A 122 8.50 12.39 -21.68
C GLU A 122 7.89 13.08 -20.43
N GLY A 123 8.58 13.04 -19.30
CA GLY A 123 8.22 13.67 -18.03
C GLY A 123 7.40 12.80 -17.07
N TRP A 124 7.23 11.50 -17.36
CA TRP A 124 6.55 10.58 -16.46
C TRP A 124 7.45 10.18 -15.30
N TYR A 125 6.91 10.29 -14.10
CA TYR A 125 7.50 9.75 -12.89
C TYR A 125 7.20 8.25 -12.77
N HIS A 126 8.25 7.44 -12.76
CA HIS A 126 8.24 6.02 -12.43
C HIS A 126 8.13 5.86 -10.91
N THR A 127 6.95 5.47 -10.43
CA THR A 127 6.67 5.43 -8.99
C THR A 127 7.44 4.32 -8.27
N GLY A 128 7.80 3.25 -8.99
CA GLY A 128 8.28 2.02 -8.37
C GLY A 128 7.18 1.19 -7.71
N ASP A 129 5.91 1.60 -7.84
CA ASP A 129 4.75 0.92 -7.25
C ASP A 129 4.00 0.11 -8.33
N PHE A 130 3.68 -1.12 -7.97
CA PHE A 130 2.97 -2.08 -8.80
C PHE A 130 1.48 -2.04 -8.47
N GLY A 131 0.64 -1.92 -9.49
CA GLY A 131 -0.80 -1.76 -9.29
C GLY A 131 -1.55 -1.64 -10.60
N TYR A 132 -2.84 -1.29 -10.50
CA TYR A 132 -3.72 -1.14 -11.66
C TYR A 132 -4.69 0.03 -11.48
N ILE A 133 -5.33 0.42 -12.57
CA ILE A 133 -6.44 1.38 -12.61
C ILE A 133 -7.66 0.65 -13.16
N ASP A 134 -8.80 0.75 -12.49
CA ASP A 134 -10.05 0.15 -12.98
C ASP A 134 -10.74 1.02 -14.04
N GLU A 135 -11.81 0.51 -14.64
CA GLU A 135 -12.57 1.19 -15.70
C GLU A 135 -13.26 2.48 -15.20
N GLU A 136 -13.43 2.64 -13.90
CA GLU A 136 -14.01 3.84 -13.27
C GLU A 136 -12.93 4.89 -12.92
N GLY A 137 -11.66 4.56 -13.14
CA GLY A 137 -10.50 5.41 -12.86
C GLY A 137 -10.00 5.35 -11.43
N ASN A 138 -10.45 4.38 -10.63
CA ASN A 138 -9.92 4.15 -9.29
C ASN A 138 -8.58 3.42 -9.39
N MET A 139 -7.57 3.94 -8.68
CA MET A 139 -6.24 3.34 -8.63
C MET A 139 -6.12 2.40 -7.44
N PHE A 140 -5.42 1.29 -7.63
CA PHE A 140 -5.12 0.29 -6.60
C PHE A 140 -3.63 0.01 -6.60
N ILE A 141 -3.01 0.14 -5.42
CA ILE A 141 -1.60 -0.22 -5.20
C ILE A 141 -1.58 -1.65 -4.65
N ILE A 142 -0.88 -2.55 -5.33
CA ILE A 142 -0.71 -3.94 -4.90
C ILE A 142 0.52 -4.03 -4.00
N GLU A 143 1.66 -3.56 -4.49
CA GLU A 143 2.93 -3.65 -3.76
C GLU A 143 3.97 -2.68 -4.30
N ARG A 144 5.08 -2.54 -3.58
CA ARG A 144 6.25 -1.82 -4.09
C ARG A 144 7.19 -2.80 -4.78
N MET A 145 7.56 -2.53 -6.03
CA MET A 145 8.35 -3.46 -6.84
C MET A 145 9.69 -3.85 -6.20
N LYS A 146 10.32 -2.94 -5.44
CA LYS A 146 11.59 -3.21 -4.75
C LYS A 146 11.45 -4.01 -3.44
N GLU A 147 10.23 -4.21 -2.95
CA GLU A 147 9.95 -4.89 -1.69
C GLU A 147 9.50 -6.34 -1.88
N VAL A 148 9.18 -6.75 -3.11
CA VAL A 148 8.81 -8.14 -3.45
C VAL A 148 9.98 -9.10 -3.19
N LEU A 149 9.73 -10.14 -2.40
CA LEU A 149 10.74 -11.14 -2.06
C LEU A 149 10.88 -12.16 -3.19
N LYS A 150 12.09 -12.64 -3.43
CA LYS A 150 12.36 -13.70 -4.41
C LYS A 150 12.68 -15.02 -3.71
N VAL A 151 11.64 -15.79 -3.41
CA VAL A 151 11.73 -17.07 -2.69
C VAL A 151 11.74 -18.20 -3.71
N GLU A 152 12.86 -18.89 -3.84
CA GLU A 152 13.08 -19.95 -4.84
C GLU A 152 12.79 -19.48 -6.28
N GLY A 153 13.03 -18.19 -6.55
CA GLY A 153 12.75 -17.56 -7.84
C GLY A 153 11.29 -17.14 -8.06
N LEU A 154 10.40 -17.40 -7.09
CA LEU A 154 9.01 -16.96 -7.12
C LEU A 154 8.84 -15.62 -6.39
N PRO A 155 8.03 -14.69 -6.93
CA PRO A 155 7.68 -13.47 -6.24
C PRO A 155 6.78 -13.79 -5.04
N VAL A 156 7.13 -13.28 -3.87
CA VAL A 156 6.33 -13.38 -2.64
C VAL A 156 6.16 -11.98 -2.06
N SER A 157 4.91 -11.55 -1.89
CA SER A 157 4.60 -10.22 -1.38
C SER A 157 4.68 -10.18 0.15
N PRO A 158 5.55 -9.33 0.75
CA PRO A 158 5.58 -9.14 2.20
C PRO A 158 4.24 -8.64 2.76
N ALA A 159 3.59 -7.71 2.06
CA ALA A 159 2.35 -7.09 2.49
C ALA A 159 1.21 -8.12 2.64
N GLU A 160 1.12 -9.08 1.72
CA GLU A 160 0.16 -10.18 1.82
C GLU A 160 0.41 -11.05 3.06
N LEU A 161 1.68 -11.38 3.34
CA LEU A 161 2.07 -12.13 4.53
C LEU A 161 1.79 -11.34 5.82
N GLU A 162 2.00 -10.02 5.81
CA GLU A 162 1.67 -9.11 6.92
C GLU A 162 0.16 -9.09 7.18
N ASP A 163 -0.67 -8.94 6.15
CA ASP A 163 -2.13 -8.98 6.26
C ASP A 163 -2.60 -10.31 6.83
N VAL A 164 -2.05 -11.43 6.36
CA VAL A 164 -2.33 -12.77 6.94
C VAL A 164 -1.98 -12.78 8.43
N LEU A 165 -0.78 -12.33 8.81
CA LEU A 165 -0.36 -12.28 10.22
C LEU A 165 -1.25 -11.37 11.07
N LEU A 166 -1.65 -10.21 10.56
CA LEU A 166 -2.50 -9.24 11.25
C LEU A 166 -3.92 -9.76 11.50
N SER A 167 -4.39 -10.72 10.70
CA SER A 167 -5.66 -11.42 10.93
C SER A 167 -5.62 -12.37 12.14
N HIS A 168 -4.45 -12.66 12.70
CA HIS A 168 -4.32 -13.47 13.92
C HIS A 168 -4.67 -12.66 15.17
N SER A 169 -5.65 -13.12 15.95
CA SER A 169 -6.22 -12.36 17.09
C SER A 169 -5.22 -11.95 18.18
N LEU A 170 -4.13 -12.70 18.36
CA LEU A 170 -3.05 -12.42 19.32
C LEU A 170 -1.89 -11.58 18.77
N ILE A 171 -1.92 -11.19 17.50
CA ILE A 171 -0.94 -10.30 16.87
C ILE A 171 -1.48 -8.86 16.90
N THR A 172 -0.65 -7.93 17.34
CA THR A 172 -0.96 -6.50 17.34
C THR A 172 -0.48 -5.83 16.07
N ASP A 173 0.72 -6.22 15.63
CA ASP A 173 1.42 -5.65 14.48
C ASP A 173 2.41 -6.66 13.92
N ALA A 174 2.72 -6.59 12.62
CA ALA A 174 3.65 -7.48 11.95
C ALA A 174 4.40 -6.75 10.82
N ALA A 175 5.65 -7.13 10.62
CA ALA A 175 6.45 -6.71 9.46
C ALA A 175 7.21 -7.92 8.90
N VAL A 176 7.22 -8.06 7.58
CA VAL A 176 7.88 -9.17 6.88
C VAL A 176 9.01 -8.62 6.02
N ILE A 177 10.19 -9.23 6.14
CA ILE A 177 11.35 -8.89 5.33
C ILE A 177 11.93 -10.13 4.67
N GLY A 178 12.63 -9.95 3.55
CA GLY A 178 13.48 -10.99 2.99
C GLY A 178 14.77 -11.14 3.79
N ILE A 179 15.14 -12.38 4.10
CA ILE A 179 16.50 -12.71 4.55
C ILE A 179 17.17 -13.64 3.54
N SER A 180 18.47 -13.44 3.30
CA SER A 180 19.20 -14.31 2.38
C SER A 180 19.23 -15.75 2.92
N ASN A 181 18.88 -16.69 2.05
CA ASN A 181 18.94 -18.12 2.32
C ASN A 181 19.54 -18.80 1.10
N GLY A 182 20.77 -19.32 1.25
CA GLY A 182 21.61 -19.71 0.11
C GLY A 182 20.93 -20.60 -0.94
N ALA A 183 20.10 -21.55 -0.53
CA ALA A 183 19.39 -22.44 -1.45
C ALA A 183 18.13 -21.82 -2.10
N ALA A 184 17.46 -20.91 -1.40
CA ALA A 184 16.20 -20.31 -1.83
C ALA A 184 16.35 -18.87 -2.39
N GLY A 185 17.57 -18.32 -2.40
CA GLY A 185 17.78 -16.90 -2.64
C GLY A 185 17.39 -16.09 -1.40
N GLU A 186 16.09 -15.86 -1.23
CA GLU A 186 15.50 -15.21 -0.06
C GLU A 186 14.47 -16.11 0.62
N VAL A 187 14.22 -15.90 1.91
CA VAL A 187 13.05 -16.42 2.61
C VAL A 187 12.39 -15.31 3.43
N PRO A 188 11.05 -15.34 3.62
CA PRO A 188 10.37 -14.36 4.44
C PRO A 188 10.71 -14.56 5.92
N LYS A 189 10.97 -13.45 6.62
CA LYS A 189 11.12 -13.39 8.07
C LYS A 189 10.15 -12.37 8.65
N ALA A 190 9.26 -12.84 9.51
CA ALA A 190 8.30 -11.99 10.21
C ALA A 190 8.84 -11.49 11.55
N TYR A 191 8.65 -10.21 11.83
CA TYR A 191 8.79 -9.59 13.15
C TYR A 191 7.40 -9.24 13.67
N ILE A 192 7.05 -9.75 14.86
CA ILE A 192 5.67 -9.72 15.36
C ILE A 192 5.61 -9.02 16.72
N VAL A 193 4.69 -8.06 16.83
CA VAL A 193 4.30 -7.45 18.10
C VAL A 193 3.13 -8.24 18.67
N ARG A 194 3.37 -8.99 19.74
CA ARG A 194 2.36 -9.85 20.39
C ARG A 194 1.45 -9.03 21.32
N LYS A 195 0.15 -9.36 21.38
CA LYS A 195 -0.77 -8.79 22.38
C LYS A 195 -0.45 -9.24 23.80
N ASN A 196 0.02 -10.47 23.96
CA ASN A 196 0.47 -11.03 25.24
C ASN A 196 1.65 -11.98 25.03
N LYS A 197 2.33 -12.38 26.11
CA LYS A 197 3.56 -13.19 26.02
C LYS A 197 3.32 -14.68 25.70
N THR A 198 2.07 -15.13 25.57
CA THR A 198 1.75 -16.56 25.45
C THR A 198 1.87 -17.09 24.03
N LEU A 199 1.75 -16.24 23.01
CA LEU A 199 1.87 -16.64 21.59
C LEU A 199 3.30 -17.14 21.29
N LYS A 200 3.39 -18.37 20.80
CA LYS A 200 4.64 -19.04 20.40
C LYS A 200 4.81 -19.02 18.88
N GLU A 201 6.06 -19.11 18.45
CA GLU A 201 6.44 -19.15 17.03
C GLU A 201 5.72 -20.26 16.26
N ILE A 202 5.65 -21.48 16.83
CA ILE A 202 5.05 -22.63 16.14
C ILE A 202 3.55 -22.43 15.83
N GLU A 203 2.82 -21.77 16.73
CA GLU A 203 1.39 -21.47 16.56
C GLU A 203 1.18 -20.47 15.42
N VAL A 204 2.08 -19.49 15.29
CA VAL A 204 2.06 -18.53 14.18
C VAL A 204 2.38 -19.23 12.86
N MET A 205 3.40 -20.09 12.84
CA MET A 205 3.78 -20.83 11.63
C MET A 205 2.68 -21.79 11.16
N GLU A 206 1.99 -22.47 12.08
CA GLU A 206 0.83 -23.32 11.76
C GLU A 206 -0.35 -22.50 11.24
N PHE A 207 -0.61 -21.34 11.85
CA PHE A 207 -1.67 -20.44 11.38
C PHE A 207 -1.44 -19.96 9.95
N VAL A 208 -0.23 -19.49 9.61
CA VAL A 208 0.12 -19.03 8.26
C VAL A 208 0.03 -20.18 7.25
N LYS A 209 0.46 -21.40 7.61
CA LYS A 209 0.34 -22.59 6.74
C LYS A 209 -1.11 -23.00 6.46
N GLY A 210 -2.06 -22.61 7.30
CA GLY A 210 -3.47 -22.96 7.18
C GLY A 210 -4.32 -21.96 6.38
N LYS A 211 -3.70 -20.93 5.82
CA LYS A 211 -4.32 -19.91 4.96
C LYS A 211 -3.93 -20.14 3.51
#